data_AF-D0W4U4-F1
#
_entry.id   AF-D0W4U4-F1
#
_cell.length_a   1.000
_cell.length_b   1.000
_cell.length_c   1.000
_cell.angle_alpha   90.00
_cell.angle_beta   90.00
_cell.angle_gamma   90.00
#
_symmetry.space_group_name_H-M   'P 1'
#
loop_
_entity.id
_entity.type
_entity.pdbx_description
1 polymer ?
#
loop_
_entity_poly.entity_id
_entity_poly.type
_entity_poly.pdbx_seq_one_letter_code
_entity_poly.pdbx_strand_id
1 'polypeptide(L)'
;MSALFPIINHLIQQNPDSRSELAAFADKTLALNIAGLKLTGRITEEGFLSASNGFADTEITFRNSAVQKNPARRRAGGRRHQP
;
A
#
# COMPACT_ATOMS: atom_id res chain seq x y z
N MET A 1 7.90 -15.50 9.15
CA MET A 1 7.17 -14.23 9.35
C MET A 1 7.73 -13.20 8.38
N SER A 2 6.90 -12.63 7.50
CA SER A 2 7.34 -11.56 6.59
C SER A 2 7.45 -10.25 7.36
N ALA A 3 8.63 -9.61 7.36
CA ALA A 3 8.86 -8.31 8.00
C ALA A 3 8.04 -7.16 7.39
N LEU A 4 7.29 -7.42 6.31
CA LEU A 4 6.47 -6.44 5.62
C LEU A 4 5.12 -6.19 6.30
N PHE A 5 4.56 -7.16 7.04
CA PHE A 5 3.27 -6.96 7.71
C PHE A 5 3.28 -5.80 8.71
N PRO A 6 4.27 -5.70 9.62
CA PRO A 6 4.36 -4.56 10.53
C PRO A 6 4.44 -3.21 9.80
N ILE A 7 5.20 -3.14 8.69
CA ILE A 7 5.36 -1.91 7.91
C ILE A 7 4.04 -1.50 7.26
N ILE A 8 3.36 -2.43 6.60
CA ILE A 8 2.08 -2.11 5.94
C ILE A 8 1.01 -1.78 6.97
N ASN A 9 0.91 -2.54 8.07
CA ASN A 9 -0.05 -2.23 9.13
C ASN A 9 0.22 -0.88 9.78
N HIS A 10 1.49 -0.47 9.89
CA HIS A 10 1.83 0.88 10.34
C HIS A 10 1.32 1.96 9.38
N LEU A 11 1.42 1.75 8.06
CA LEU A 11 0.86 2.68 7.05
C LEU A 11 -0.66 2.72 7.07
N ILE A 12 -1.32 1.56 7.26
CA ILE A 12 -2.78 1.47 7.41
C ILE A 12 -3.22 2.23 8.67
N GLN A 13 -2.50 2.07 9.78
CA GLN A 13 -2.80 2.75 11.04
C GLN A 13 -2.74 4.29 10.92
N GLN A 14 -1.92 4.82 10.02
CA GLN A 14 -1.83 6.26 9.74
C GLN A 14 -3.10 6.82 9.05
N ASN A 15 -3.94 5.98 8.44
CA ASN A 15 -5.13 6.37 7.69
C ASN A 15 -6.38 5.64 8.22
N PRO A 16 -7.01 6.13 9.30
CA PRO A 16 -8.11 5.44 9.97
C PRO A 16 -9.35 5.26 9.08
N ASP A 17 -9.62 6.19 8.15
CA ASP A 17 -10.73 6.08 7.20
C ASP A 17 -10.51 4.89 6.25
N SER A 18 -9.32 4.80 5.63
CA SER A 18 -8.95 3.67 4.78
C SER A 18 -8.93 2.35 5.55
N ARG A 19 -8.53 2.35 6.83
CA ARG A 19 -8.62 1.16 7.68
C ARG A 19 -10.07 0.72 7.86
N SER A 20 -11.00 1.64 8.09
CA SER A 20 -12.42 1.31 8.22
C SER A 20 -13.00 0.76 6.92
N GLU A 21 -12.59 1.29 5.76
CA GLU A 21 -12.97 0.75 4.46
C GLU A 21 -12.44 -0.68 4.25
N LEU A 22 -11.19 -0.94 4.67
CA LEU A 22 -10.59 -2.28 4.61
C LEU A 22 -11.33 -3.28 5.52
N ALA A 23 -11.79 -2.87 6.69
CA ALA A 23 -12.56 -3.73 7.60
C ALA A 23 -13.83 -4.32 6.95
N ALA A 24 -14.44 -3.62 5.98
CA ALA A 24 -15.58 -4.13 5.22
C ALA A 24 -15.24 -5.37 4.35
N PHE A 25 -13.94 -5.62 4.12
CA PHE A 25 -13.43 -6.77 3.38
C PHE A 25 -12.76 -7.80 4.32
N ALA A 26 -13.16 -7.83 5.59
CA ALA A 26 -12.70 -8.84 6.54
C ALA A 26 -12.75 -10.25 5.93
N ASP A 27 -11.75 -11.05 6.29
CA ASP A 27 -11.54 -12.43 5.86
C ASP A 27 -11.16 -12.66 4.40
N LYS A 28 -11.14 -11.60 3.59
CA LYS A 28 -10.57 -11.68 2.25
C LYS A 28 -9.06 -11.80 2.30
N THR A 29 -8.52 -12.70 1.48
CA THR A 29 -7.09 -12.89 1.30
C THR A 29 -6.61 -12.09 0.10
N LEU A 30 -5.61 -11.24 0.32
CA LEU A 30 -5.04 -10.34 -0.66
C LEU A 30 -3.58 -10.73 -0.93
N ALA A 31 -3.21 -10.82 -2.20
CA ALA A 31 -1.84 -10.84 -2.65
C ALA A 31 -1.44 -9.44 -3.15
N LEU A 32 -0.36 -8.90 -2.60
CA LEU A 32 0.26 -7.66 -3.02
C LEU A 32 1.59 -7.98 -3.69
N ASN A 33 1.76 -7.51 -4.93
CA ASN A 33 3.01 -7.57 -5.65
C ASN A 33 3.52 -6.16 -5.92
N ILE A 34 4.58 -5.76 -5.25
CA ILE A 34 5.13 -4.40 -5.30
C ILE A 34 6.60 -4.48 -5.70
N ALA A 35 6.92 -4.06 -6.93
CA ALA A 35 8.30 -3.99 -7.42
C ALA A 35 9.13 -5.29 -7.20
N GLY A 36 8.49 -6.46 -7.29
CA GLY A 36 9.12 -7.77 -7.08
C GLY A 36 8.99 -8.33 -5.67
N LEU A 37 8.48 -7.56 -4.71
CA LEU A 37 8.12 -8.03 -3.38
C LEU A 37 6.69 -8.59 -3.39
N LYS A 38 6.53 -9.84 -2.98
CA LYS A 38 5.21 -10.49 -2.84
C LYS A 38 4.83 -10.62 -1.37
N LEU A 39 3.60 -10.23 -1.04
CA LEU A 39 3.00 -10.40 0.28
C LEU A 39 1.60 -10.97 0.10
N THR A 40 1.30 -12.09 0.75
CA THR A 40 -0.06 -12.64 0.82
C THR A 40 -0.55 -12.56 2.25
N GLY A 41 -1.68 -11.89 2.47
CA GLY A 41 -2.25 -11.72 3.80
C GLY A 41 -3.76 -11.66 3.81
N ARG A 42 -4.36 -11.98 4.95
CA ARG A 42 -5.81 -11.88 5.19
C ARG A 42 -6.12 -10.56 5.89
N ILE A 43 -7.17 -9.90 5.43
CA ILE A 43 -7.71 -8.70 6.07
C ILE A 43 -8.45 -9.11 7.34
N THR A 44 -8.13 -8.46 8.46
CA THR A 44 -8.80 -8.67 9.75
C THR A 44 -10.07 -7.84 9.86
N GLU A 45 -10.93 -8.15 10.82
CA GLU A 45 -12.14 -7.36 11.13
C GLU A 45 -11.82 -5.90 11.50
N GLU A 46 -10.60 -5.62 11.96
CA GLU A 46 -10.12 -4.28 12.27
C GLU A 46 -9.52 -3.55 11.06
N GLY A 47 -9.49 -4.19 9.88
CA GLY A 47 -8.94 -3.64 8.65
C GLY A 47 -7.41 -3.73 8.53
N PHE A 48 -6.75 -4.55 9.35
CA PHE A 48 -5.31 -4.82 9.25
C PHE A 48 -5.00 -6.06 8.40
N LEU A 49 -3.73 -6.25 8.05
CA LEU A 49 -3.27 -7.46 7.38
C LEU A 49 -2.61 -8.43 8.35
N SER A 50 -2.99 -9.69 8.25
CA SER A 50 -2.42 -10.83 8.96
C SER A 50 -1.83 -11.83 7.97
N ALA A 51 -0.86 -12.63 8.42
CA ALA A 51 -0.29 -13.69 7.59
C ALA A 51 -1.37 -14.73 7.26
N SER A 52 -1.46 -15.14 5.99
CA SER A 52 -2.34 -16.19 5.52
C SER A 52 -1.57 -17.13 4.61
N ASN A 53 -1.81 -18.43 4.77
CA ASN A 53 -1.25 -19.48 3.90
C ASN A 53 -2.26 -19.91 2.81
N GLY A 54 -3.41 -19.24 2.72
CA GLY A 54 -4.45 -19.52 1.73
C GLY A 54 -4.17 -18.92 0.36
N PHE A 55 -4.95 -19.33 -0.63
CA PHE A 55 -4.99 -18.68 -1.93
C PHE A 55 -5.55 -17.27 -1.78
N ALA A 56 -4.99 -16.32 -2.53
CA ALA A 56 -5.50 -14.97 -2.55
C ALA A 56 -6.81 -14.91 -3.33
N ASP A 57 -7.84 -14.33 -2.72
CA ASP A 57 -9.10 -13.99 -3.38
C ASP A 57 -8.88 -12.88 -4.43
N THR A 58 -7.85 -12.06 -4.23
CA THR A 58 -7.51 -10.94 -5.11
C THR A 58 -6.01 -10.68 -5.12
N GLU A 59 -5.47 -10.34 -6.29
CA GLU A 59 -4.07 -9.90 -6.45
C GLU A 59 -4.01 -8.45 -6.95
N ILE A 60 -3.22 -7.61 -6.27
CA ILE A 60 -2.93 -6.23 -6.69
C ILE A 60 -1.45 -6.15 -7.00
N THR A 61 -1.13 -5.80 -8.25
CA THR A 61 0.24 -5.59 -8.71
C THR A 61 0.52 -4.11 -8.94
N PHE A 62 1.41 -3.55 -8.14
CA PHE A 62 1.93 -2.21 -8.33
C PHE A 62 3.13 -2.23 -9.27
N ARG A 63 2.96 -1.65 -10.46
CA ARG A 63 4.06 -1.46 -11.41
C ARG A 63 5.07 -0.47 -10.83
N ASN A 64 6.36 -0.75 -11.01
CA ASN A 64 7.48 0.01 -10.42
C ASN A 64 7.43 1.53 -10.75
N SER A 65 6.88 1.88 -11.91
CA SER A 65 6.65 3.26 -12.34
C SER A 65 5.63 4.05 -11.48
N ALA A 66 4.81 3.38 -10.67
CA ALA A 66 3.83 4.02 -9.78
C ALA A 66 4.45 4.39 -8.41
N VAL A 67 5.46 3.66 -7.95
CA VAL A 67 6.12 3.90 -6.65
C VAL A 67 7.01 5.15 -6.69
N GLN A 68 7.52 5.52 -7.87
CA GLN A 68 8.42 6.68 -8.06
C GLN A 68 7.74 8.01 -8.39
N LYS A 69 6.40 8.10 -8.38
CA LYS A 69 5.73 9.41 -8.50
C LYS A 69 5.69 10.10 -7.14
N ASN A 70 6.82 10.68 -6.75
CA ASN A 70 6.89 11.63 -5.66
C ASN A 70 6.19 12.94 -6.11
N PRO A 71 5.05 13.36 -5.51
CA PRO A 71 4.39 14.61 -5.89
C PRO A 71 5.20 15.88 -5.52
N ALA A 72 6.34 15.73 -4.83
CA ALA A 72 7.11 16.84 -4.29
C ALA A 72 8.01 17.61 -5.28
N ARG A 73 7.98 17.37 -6.60
CA ARG A 73 8.90 18.05 -7.56
C ARG A 73 8.25 18.90 -8.64
N ARG A 74 7.18 19.64 -8.30
CA ARG A 74 6.65 20.73 -9.14
C ARG A 74 6.71 22.10 -8.46
N ARG A 75 7.84 22.48 -7.86
CA ARG A 75 8.18 23.90 -7.63
C ARG A 75 9.70 24.09 -7.68
N ALA A 76 10.18 24.68 -8.77
CA ALA A 76 11.24 25.70 -8.83
C ALA A 76 11.86 25.72 -10.25
N GLY A 77 11.63 26.80 -10.99
CA GLY A 77 12.32 27.04 -12.26
C GLY A 77 11.66 28.12 -13.09
N GLY A 78 11.82 29.39 -12.68
CA GLY A 78 11.34 30.52 -13.46
C GLY A 78 11.52 31.87 -12.79
N ARG A 79 12.70 32.18 -12.24
CA ARG A 79 13.08 33.57 -11.93
C ARG A 79 13.74 34.18 -13.17
N ARG A 80 13.08 35.21 -13.70
CA ARG A 80 13.55 36.46 -14.33
C ARG A 80 14.89 36.42 -15.07
N HIS A 81 14.86 36.82 -16.33
CA HIS A 81 15.76 37.86 -16.84
C HIS A 81 15.03 38.74 -17.88
N GLN A 82 14.96 40.04 -17.58
CA GLN A 82 14.80 41.15 -18.55
C GLN A 82 16.04 41.19 -19.46
N PRO A 83 15.93 41.81 -20.65
CA PRO A 83 16.12 43.26 -20.75
C PRO A 83 14.85 44.03 -21.13
#